data_AF-A0A9C8RIC0-F1
#
_entry.id   AF-A0A9C8RIC0-F1
#
_cell.length_a   1.000
_cell.length_b   1.000
_cell.length_c   1.000
_cell.angle_alpha   90.00
_cell.angle_beta   90.00
_cell.angle_gamma   90.00
#
_symmetry.space_group_name_H-M   'P 1'
#
loop_
_entity.id
_entity.type
_entity.pdbx_description
1 polymer ?
#
loop_
_entity_poly.entity_id
_entity_poly.type
_entity_poly.pdbx_seq_one_letter_code
_entity_poly.pdbx_strand_id
1 'polypeptide(L)'
;MAKANLFYAQSGGVTAVINASACGVIETARQHKAEIGKVYAGRNGIIGALTEELIDTSKETAATIAALRHTPAGAFGSCRYKLKSLDDNRAEYQRLMEVFRAHNIRYFLY
;
A
#
# COMPACT_ATOMS: atom_id res chain seq x y z
N MET A 1 -18.93 13.61 -0.43
CA MET A 1 -17.87 13.11 -1.33
C MET A 1 -17.27 11.84 -0.76
N ALA A 2 -16.80 10.91 -1.60
CA ALA A 2 -16.12 9.70 -1.12
C ALA A 2 -14.79 10.07 -0.44
N LYS A 3 -14.50 9.48 0.73
CA LYS A 3 -13.26 9.72 1.48
C LYS A 3 -12.07 9.21 0.68
N ALA A 4 -10.95 9.93 0.79
CA ALA A 4 -9.73 9.57 0.10
C ALA A 4 -9.14 8.27 0.67
N ASN A 5 -8.78 7.34 -0.21
CA ASN A 5 -8.17 6.08 0.15
C ASN A 5 -6.64 6.24 0.27
N LEU A 6 -6.04 5.31 1.00
CA LEU A 6 -4.60 5.23 1.23
C LEU A 6 -4.03 4.03 0.50
N PHE A 7 -2.88 4.22 -0.14
CA PHE A 7 -2.07 3.14 -0.68
C PHE A 7 -0.82 2.95 0.18
N TYR A 8 -0.53 1.71 0.53
CA TYR A 8 0.68 1.28 1.21
C TYR A 8 1.41 0.24 0.35
N ALA A 9 2.73 0.33 0.23
CA ALA A 9 3.51 -0.74 -0.37
C ALA A 9 4.85 -0.91 0.32
N GLN A 10 5.37 -2.13 0.29
CA GLN A 10 6.70 -2.46 0.78
C GLN A 10 7.66 -2.51 -0.40
N SER A 11 8.88 -2.02 -0.19
CA SER A 11 9.91 -1.93 -1.24
C SER A 11 11.24 -2.49 -0.78
N GLY A 12 12.00 -3.05 -1.72
CA GLY A 12 13.34 -3.58 -1.47
C GLY A 12 13.32 -4.89 -0.67
N GLY A 13 14.42 -5.14 0.05
CA GLY A 13 14.55 -6.30 0.91
C GLY A 13 13.67 -6.18 2.15
N VAL A 14 12.87 -7.21 2.43
CA VAL A 14 12.01 -7.25 3.62
C VAL A 14 12.84 -7.41 4.89
N THR A 15 12.30 -6.94 6.02
CA THR A 15 12.96 -7.01 7.34
C THR A 15 12.11 -7.85 8.31
N ALA A 16 12.67 -8.14 9.50
CA ALA A 16 11.93 -8.83 10.55
C ALA A 16 10.76 -8.00 11.13
N VAL A 17 10.72 -6.68 10.87
CA VAL A 17 9.80 -5.74 11.55
C VAL A 17 8.96 -4.89 10.59
N ILE A 18 9.12 -5.02 9.27
CA ILE A 18 8.40 -4.18 8.29
C ILE A 18 6.87 -4.34 8.38
N ASN A 19 6.39 -5.51 8.79
CA ASN A 19 4.96 -5.74 9.04
C ASN A 19 4.44 -5.03 10.29
N ALA A 20 5.29 -4.70 11.27
CA ALA A 20 4.88 -3.86 12.39
C ALA A 20 4.58 -2.43 11.93
N SER A 21 5.36 -1.89 10.98
CA SER A 21 5.03 -0.62 10.33
C SER A 21 3.71 -0.71 9.55
N ALA A 22 3.50 -1.80 8.80
CA ALA A 22 2.26 -2.02 8.07
C ALA A 22 1.03 -2.11 9.00
N CYS A 23 1.17 -2.81 10.13
CA CYS A 23 0.17 -2.87 11.21
C CYS A 23 -0.17 -1.45 11.68
N GLY A 24 0.83 -0.65 12.02
CA GLY A 24 0.64 0.73 12.48
C GLY A 24 -0.10 1.60 11.47
N VAL A 25 0.25 1.53 10.19
CA VAL A 25 -0.44 2.26 9.12
C VAL A 25 -1.92 1.87 9.04
N ILE A 26 -2.20 0.56 8.99
CA ILE A 26 -3.58 0.05 8.80
C ILE A 26 -4.44 0.33 10.04
N GLU A 27 -3.93 0.09 11.24
CA GLU A 27 -4.66 0.36 12.49
C GLU A 27 -4.93 1.85 12.67
N THR A 28 -3.95 2.71 12.41
CA THR A 28 -4.11 4.16 12.51
C THR A 28 -5.14 4.67 11.48
N ALA A 29 -5.05 4.23 10.22
CA ALA A 29 -6.06 4.58 9.22
C ALA A 29 -7.47 4.13 9.61
N ARG A 30 -7.61 2.97 10.26
CA ARG A 30 -8.90 2.46 10.79
C ARG A 30 -9.43 3.28 11.97
N GLN A 31 -8.58 3.99 12.72
CA GLN A 31 -8.98 4.91 13.79
C GLN A 31 -9.41 6.27 13.20
N HIS A 32 -8.77 6.71 12.13
CA HIS A 32 -9.04 7.97 11.43
C HIS A 32 -10.01 7.81 10.25
N LYS A 33 -11.11 7.05 10.46
CA LYS A 33 -12.12 6.79 9.42
C LYS A 33 -12.86 8.04 8.97
N ALA A 34 -12.81 9.15 9.72
CA ALA A 34 -13.43 10.40 9.30
C ALA A 34 -12.67 11.00 8.12
N GLU A 35 -11.34 10.90 8.12
CA GLU A 35 -10.43 11.45 7.11
C GLU A 35 -10.04 10.43 6.03
N ILE A 36 -9.78 9.18 6.43
CA ILE A 36 -9.24 8.13 5.57
C ILE A 36 -10.32 7.10 5.24
N GLY A 37 -10.42 6.78 3.96
CA GLY A 37 -11.28 5.70 3.46
C GLY A 37 -10.67 4.32 3.70
N LYS A 38 -10.51 3.54 2.63
CA LYS A 38 -9.86 2.23 2.66
C LYS A 38 -8.34 2.35 2.60
N VAL A 39 -7.67 1.33 3.12
CA VAL A 39 -6.23 1.11 2.91
C VAL A 39 -6.06 -0.03 1.90
N TYR A 40 -5.48 0.30 0.76
CA TYR A 40 -5.04 -0.66 -0.25
C TYR A 40 -3.55 -0.94 -0.08
N ALA A 41 -3.17 -2.21 -0.08
CA ALA A 41 -1.76 -2.60 -0.15
C ALA A 41 -1.39 -3.03 -1.57
N GLY A 42 -0.23 -2.63 -2.07
CA GLY A 42 0.29 -3.10 -3.36
C GLY A 42 0.84 -4.53 -3.25
N ARG A 43 0.25 -5.47 -4.00
CA ARG A 43 0.80 -6.84 -4.09
C ARG A 43 2.21 -6.77 -4.68
N ASN A 44 3.19 -7.34 -3.97
CA ASN A 44 4.60 -7.30 -4.37
C ASN A 44 5.15 -5.88 -4.56
N GLY A 45 4.71 -4.94 -3.72
CA GLY A 45 5.21 -3.57 -3.72
C GLY A 45 4.62 -2.69 -4.83
N ILE A 46 5.44 -1.83 -5.43
CA ILE A 46 4.98 -0.84 -6.43
C ILE A 46 4.53 -1.48 -7.75
N ILE A 47 5.03 -2.68 -8.08
CA ILE A 47 4.56 -3.43 -9.24
C ILE A 47 3.06 -3.68 -9.14
N GLY A 48 2.54 -4.03 -7.97
CA GLY A 48 1.09 -4.23 -7.77
C GLY A 48 0.26 -2.99 -8.07
N ALA A 49 0.81 -1.78 -7.88
CA ALA A 49 0.12 -0.57 -8.32
C ALA A 49 0.17 -0.40 -9.85
N LEU A 50 1.30 -0.71 -10.50
CA LEU A 50 1.44 -0.63 -11.96
C LEU A 50 0.53 -1.65 -12.68
N THR A 51 0.41 -2.86 -12.12
CA THR A 51 -0.42 -3.96 -12.63
C THR A 51 -1.84 -3.96 -12.07
N GLU A 52 -2.19 -2.99 -11.22
CA GLU A 52 -3.50 -2.86 -10.56
C GLU A 52 -3.91 -4.07 -9.68
N GLU A 53 -2.92 -4.80 -9.18
CA GLU A 53 -3.09 -5.84 -8.18
C GLU A 53 -3.07 -5.24 -6.75
N LEU A 54 -4.20 -4.63 -6.38
CA LEU A 54 -4.41 -4.02 -5.07
C LEU A 54 -5.08 -4.97 -4.09
N ILE A 55 -4.58 -5.02 -2.85
CA ILE A 55 -5.14 -5.78 -1.74
C ILE A 55 -5.97 -4.84 -0.87
N ASP A 56 -7.29 -5.05 -0.82
CA ASP A 56 -8.17 -4.32 0.09
C ASP A 56 -8.04 -4.86 1.52
N THR A 57 -7.28 -4.15 2.36
CA THR A 57 -7.01 -4.59 3.74
C THR A 57 -8.25 -4.47 4.65
N SER A 58 -9.35 -3.85 4.18
CA SER A 58 -10.61 -3.83 4.93
C SER A 58 -11.28 -5.21 4.99
N LYS A 59 -10.84 -6.16 4.16
CA LYS A 59 -11.31 -7.55 4.16
C LYS A 59 -10.65 -8.39 5.26
N GLU A 60 -9.55 -7.91 5.82
CA GLU A 60 -8.82 -8.59 6.89
C GLU A 60 -9.39 -8.26 8.28
N THR A 61 -9.46 -9.27 9.14
CA THR A 61 -9.94 -9.08 10.51
C THR A 61 -8.99 -8.18 11.33
N ALA A 62 -9.47 -7.61 12.43
CA ALA A 62 -8.62 -6.87 13.36
C ALA A 62 -7.49 -7.74 13.93
N ALA A 63 -7.78 -9.00 14.25
CA ALA A 63 -6.78 -9.95 14.75
C ALA A 63 -5.70 -10.27 13.70
N THR A 64 -6.09 -10.44 12.43
CA THR A 64 -5.14 -10.65 11.32
C THR A 64 -4.19 -9.47 11.17
N ILE A 65 -4.72 -8.24 11.21
CA ILE A 65 -3.89 -7.03 11.13
C ILE A 65 -2.97 -6.91 12.36
N ALA A 66 -3.48 -7.14 13.57
CA ALA A 66 -2.66 -7.07 14.78
C ALA A 66 -1.50 -8.10 14.77
N ALA A 67 -1.73 -9.29 14.21
CA ALA A 67 -0.71 -10.34 14.08
C ALA A 67 0.50 -9.93 13.20
N LEU A 68 0.34 -8.95 12.30
CA LEU A 68 1.43 -8.40 11.51
C LEU A 68 2.57 -7.86 12.39
N ARG A 69 2.26 -7.35 13.59
CA ARG A 69 3.26 -6.87 14.56
C ARG A 69 4.30 -7.92 14.94
N HIS A 70 3.95 -9.19 14.85
CA HIS A 70 4.80 -10.32 15.23
C HIS A 70 5.17 -11.21 14.04
N THR A 71 4.91 -10.77 12.82
CA THR A 71 5.15 -11.56 11.59
C THR A 71 6.35 -10.97 10.84
N PRO A 72 7.45 -11.72 10.64
CA PRO A 72 8.59 -11.24 9.86
C PRO A 72 8.30 -11.22 8.34
N ALA A 73 9.28 -10.77 7.55
CA ALA A 73 9.17 -10.63 6.09
C ALA A 73 8.11 -9.60 5.67
N GLY A 74 7.70 -9.60 4.40
CA GLY A 74 6.69 -8.67 3.87
C GLY A 74 5.37 -9.36 3.62
N ALA A 75 4.36 -9.08 4.45
CA ALA A 75 3.05 -9.74 4.39
C ALA A 75 2.27 -9.48 3.09
N PHE A 76 2.58 -8.37 2.40
CA PHE A 76 1.98 -8.02 1.11
C PHE A 76 2.91 -8.32 -0.08
N GLY A 77 4.09 -8.90 0.19
CA GLY A 77 5.18 -9.01 -0.76
C GLY A 77 5.89 -7.66 -0.99
N SER A 78 7.09 -7.75 -1.57
CA SER A 78 7.90 -6.59 -1.94
C SER A 78 8.54 -6.84 -3.30
N CYS A 79 9.12 -5.81 -3.91
CA CYS A 79 9.93 -5.94 -5.12
C CYS A 79 11.16 -5.05 -5.06
N ARG A 80 12.13 -5.35 -5.93
CA ARG A 80 13.31 -4.49 -6.19
C ARG A 80 13.11 -3.60 -7.42
N TYR A 81 11.85 -3.42 -7.85
CA TYR A 81 11.54 -2.59 -9.01
C TYR A 81 11.81 -1.13 -8.68
N LYS A 82 12.81 -0.57 -9.35
CA LYS A 82 13.12 0.85 -9.25
C LYS A 82 12.38 1.56 -10.35
N LEU A 83 11.39 2.39 -9.98
CA LEU A 83 10.81 3.36 -10.90
C LEU A 83 11.95 4.22 -11.45
N LYS A 84 12.01 4.36 -12.78
CA LYS A 84 12.95 5.30 -13.39
C LYS A 84 12.52 6.73 -13.05
N SER A 85 13.37 7.72 -13.34
CA SER A 85 12.98 9.11 -13.16
C SER A 85 11.75 9.45 -14.04
N LEU A 86 11.02 10.51 -13.69
CA LEU A 86 9.86 10.95 -14.46
C LEU A 86 10.23 11.29 -15.91
N ASP A 87 11.44 11.82 -16.13
CA ASP A 87 11.95 12.17 -17.46
C ASP A 87 12.32 10.92 -18.27
N ASP A 88 12.85 9.89 -17.61
CA ASP A 88 13.23 8.62 -18.25
C ASP A 88 12.04 7.71 -18.54
N ASN A 89 10.99 7.74 -17.71
CA ASN A 89 9.81 6.89 -17.88
C ASN A 89 8.52 7.50 -17.32
N ARG A 90 8.02 8.53 -18.01
CA ARG A 90 6.74 9.16 -17.68
C ARG A 90 5.54 8.20 -17.68
N ALA A 91 5.58 7.13 -18.48
CA ALA A 91 4.47 6.20 -18.63
C ALA A 91 4.14 5.45 -17.33
N GLU A 92 5.15 5.07 -16.53
CA GLU A 92 4.93 4.43 -15.23
C GLU A 92 4.21 5.35 -14.25
N TYR A 93 4.61 6.61 -14.17
CA TYR A 93 3.96 7.60 -13.32
C TYR A 93 2.53 7.88 -13.78
N GLN A 94 2.29 7.96 -15.10
CA GLN A 94 0.94 8.08 -15.64
C GLN A 94 0.07 6.89 -15.24
N ARG A 95 0.58 5.66 -15.39
CA ARG A 95 -0.12 4.43 -14.99
C ARG A 95 -0.43 4.42 -13.50
N LEU A 96 0.51 4.79 -12.63
CA LEU A 96 0.27 4.92 -11.19
C LEU A 96 -0.85 5.92 -10.90
N MET A 97 -0.84 7.08 -11.55
CA MET A 97 -1.87 8.11 -11.36
C MET A 97 -3.25 7.66 -11.87
N GLU A 98 -3.31 6.90 -12.96
CA GLU A 98 -4.56 6.29 -13.45
C GLU A 98 -5.16 5.35 -12.41
N VAL A 99 -4.35 4.41 -11.89
CA VAL A 99 -4.78 3.46 -10.87
C VAL A 99 -5.19 4.20 -9.58
N PHE A 100 -4.39 5.16 -9.12
CA PHE A 100 -4.75 5.91 -7.91
C PHE A 100 -6.03 6.73 -8.07
N ARG A 101 -6.28 7.34 -9.24
CA ARG A 101 -7.56 8.02 -9.50
C ARG A 101 -8.72 7.04 -9.54
N ALA A 102 -8.58 5.90 -10.23
CA ALA A 102 -9.63 4.88 -10.34
C ALA A 102 -10.08 4.35 -8.97
N HIS A 103 -9.15 4.23 -8.02
CA HIS A 103 -9.41 3.74 -6.67
C HIS A 103 -9.54 4.87 -5.63
N ASN A 104 -9.68 6.13 -6.05
CA ASN A 104 -9.73 7.33 -5.18
C ASN A 104 -8.62 7.39 -4.12
N ILE A 105 -7.42 6.90 -4.46
CA ILE A 105 -6.23 6.93 -3.61
C ILE A 105 -5.61 8.33 -3.68
N ARG A 106 -5.37 8.94 -2.52
CA ARG A 106 -4.71 10.26 -2.41
C ARG A 106 -3.60 10.30 -1.36
N TYR A 107 -3.46 9.24 -0.57
CA TYR A 107 -2.35 9.05 0.36
C TYR A 107 -1.47 7.91 -0.17
N PHE A 108 -0.16 8.11 -0.15
CA PHE A 108 0.84 7.14 -0.61
C PHE A 108 1.92 6.99 0.47
N LEU A 109 2.03 5.81 1.07
CA LEU A 109 3.06 5.45 2.04
C LEU A 109 3.89 4.29 1.47
N TYR A 110 5.22 4.44 1.45
CA TYR A 110 6.14 3.55 0.74
C TYR A 110 7.42 3.32 1.52
#